data_AF-A0A841SJZ0-F1
#
_entry.id   AF-A0A841SJZ0-F1
#
_cell.length_a   1.000
_cell.length_b   1.000
_cell.length_c   1.000
_cell.angle_alpha   90.00
_cell.angle_beta   90.00
_cell.angle_gamma   90.00
#
_symmetry.space_group_name_H-M   'P 1'
#
loop_
_entity.id
_entity.type
_entity.pdbx_description
1 polymer ?
#
loop_
_entity_poly.entity_id
_entity_poly.type
_entity_poly.pdbx_seq_one_letter_code
_entity_poly.pdbx_strand_id
1 'polypeptide(L)' 'MAVGGILLVEGHLEFPDKSRHQAHADVHFPTPAEVVADVGLDDGRWEILTQAAHDSVKVIDGQEVHYQDGTMKARRLS' A
#
# COMPACT_ATOMS: atom_id res chain seq x y z
N MET A 1 17.29 9.37 -0.66
CA MET A 1 16.80 10.08 0.55
C MET A 1 17.98 10.31 1.49
N ALA A 2 17.98 11.37 2.28
CA ALA A 2 19.02 11.57 3.30
C ALA A 2 18.92 10.49 4.39
N VAL A 3 20.04 10.20 5.07
CA VAL A 3 20.06 9.34 6.25
C VAL A 3 19.08 9.87 7.30
N GLY A 4 18.31 8.97 7.90
CA GLY A 4 17.20 9.29 8.81
C GLY A 4 15.88 9.65 8.13
N GLY A 5 15.88 9.82 6.80
CA GLY A 5 14.67 10.13 6.02
C GLY A 5 13.63 9.01 6.06
N ILE A 6 12.35 9.38 5.98
CA ILE A 6 11.22 8.45 5.97
C ILE A 6 10.65 8.33 4.57
N LEU A 7 10.55 7.11 4.06
CA LEU A 7 9.68 6.76 2.94
C LEU A 7 8.35 6.26 3.50
N LEU A 8 7.24 6.80 3.02
CA LEU A 8 5.89 6.35 3.33
C LEU A 8 5.16 6.10 2.01
N VAL A 9 4.59 4.91 1.87
CA VAL A 9 3.76 4.51 0.74
C VAL A 9 2.43 4.05 1.29
N GLU A 10 1.36 4.60 0.71
CA GLU A 10 -0.02 4.19 0.93
C GLU A 10 -0.61 3.80 -0.43
N GLY A 11 -1.32 2.68 -0.47
CA GLY A 11 -1.91 2.18 -1.71
C GLY A 11 -3.08 1.26 -1.47
N HIS A 12 -3.95 1.18 -2.46
CA HIS A 12 -5.05 0.23 -2.50
C HIS A 12 -4.52 -1.20 -2.64
N LEU A 13 -5.12 -2.16 -1.92
CA LEU A 13 -4.98 -3.60 -2.20
C LEU A 13 -6.09 -4.11 -3.12
N GLU A 14 -7.12 -3.32 -3.32
CA GLU A 14 -8.24 -3.64 -4.19
C GLU A 14 -8.98 -2.36 -4.62
N PHE A 15 -9.79 -2.47 -5.68
CA PHE A 15 -10.68 -1.37 -6.03
C PHE A 15 -11.71 -1.11 -4.92
N PRO A 16 -11.91 0.16 -4.52
CA PRO A 16 -12.95 0.50 -3.56
C PRO A 16 -14.33 -0.01 -3.99
N ASP A 17 -14.78 0.25 -5.23
CA ASP A 17 -16.00 -0.34 -5.79
C ASP A 17 -15.68 -1.39 -6.88
N LYS A 18 -15.52 -2.65 -6.48
CA LYS A 18 -15.23 -3.76 -7.39
C LYS A 18 -16.24 -3.91 -8.53
N SER A 19 -17.51 -3.55 -8.30
CA SER A 19 -18.56 -3.71 -9.31
C SER A 19 -18.36 -2.77 -10.49
N ARG A 20 -17.82 -1.57 -10.26
CA ARG A 20 -17.51 -0.58 -11.31
C ARG A 20 -16.22 -0.88 -12.07
N HIS A 21 -15.38 -1.77 -11.55
CA HIS A 21 -14.05 -2.06 -12.09
C HIS A 21 -13.92 -3.49 -12.66
N GLN A 22 -15.04 -4.15 -12.98
CA GLN A 22 -15.04 -5.50 -13.56
C GLN A 22 -14.22 -5.61 -14.86
N ALA A 23 -14.15 -4.55 -15.67
CA ALA A 23 -13.35 -4.50 -16.89
C ALA A 23 -11.82 -4.53 -16.64
N HIS A 24 -11.41 -4.40 -15.38
CA HIS A 24 -10.02 -4.37 -14.93
C HIS A 24 -9.77 -5.42 -13.83
N ALA A 25 -10.49 -6.54 -13.88
CA ALA A 25 -10.39 -7.60 -12.88
C ALA A 25 -9.01 -8.27 -12.81
N ASP A 26 -8.18 -8.05 -13.83
CA ASP A 26 -6.80 -8.54 -13.94
C ASP A 26 -5.75 -7.58 -13.34
N VAL A 27 -6.14 -6.39 -12.89
CA VAL A 27 -5.23 -5.45 -12.25
C VAL A 27 -4.72 -6.03 -10.93
N HIS A 28 -3.42 -6.20 -10.84
CA HIS A 28 -2.73 -6.54 -9.60
C HIS A 28 -2.42 -5.27 -8.81
N PHE A 29 -2.89 -5.25 -7.57
CA PHE A 29 -2.54 -4.24 -6.58
C PHE A 29 -1.44 -4.81 -5.68
N PRO A 30 -0.28 -4.14 -5.58
CA PRO A 30 0.83 -4.65 -4.78
C PRO A 30 0.50 -4.57 -3.29
N THR A 31 0.76 -5.66 -2.59
CA THR A 31 0.76 -5.71 -1.13
C THR A 31 1.92 -4.87 -0.57
N PRO A 32 1.85 -4.44 0.69
CA PRO A 32 2.99 -3.78 1.35
C PRO A 32 4.29 -4.59 1.31
N ALA A 33 4.20 -5.93 1.27
CA ALA A 33 5.36 -6.81 1.14
C ALA A 33 5.98 -6.75 -0.26
N GLU A 34 5.15 -6.78 -1.31
CA GLU A 34 5.60 -6.63 -2.69
C GLU A 34 6.22 -5.25 -2.90
N VAL A 35 5.67 -4.19 -2.29
CA VAL A 35 6.29 -2.86 -2.31
C VAL A 35 7.70 -2.88 -1.70
N VAL A 36 7.92 -3.56 -0.57
CA VAL A 36 9.26 -3.68 0.04
C VAL A 36 10.23 -4.36 -0.92
N ALA A 37 9.82 -5.46 -1.57
CA ALA A 37 10.65 -6.22 -2.48
C ALA A 37 10.94 -5.45 -3.78
N ASP A 38 9.91 -4.93 -4.45
CA ASP A 38 10.01 -4.29 -5.76
C ASP A 38 10.78 -2.96 -5.71
N VAL A 39 10.70 -2.23 -4.59
CA VAL A 39 11.47 -1.00 -4.36
C VAL A 39 12.89 -1.31 -3.87
N GLY A 40 13.15 -2.52 -3.38
CA GLY A 40 14.46 -2.94 -2.87
C GLY A 40 14.78 -2.34 -1.49
N LEU A 41 13.82 -2.39 -0.57
CA LEU A 41 13.98 -1.87 0.79
C LEU A 41 14.52 -2.91 1.79
N ASP A 42 14.77 -4.13 1.32
CA ASP A 42 15.34 -5.25 2.09
C ASP A 42 16.88 -5.32 2.00
N ASP A 43 17.52 -4.33 1.37
CA ASP A 43 18.97 -4.26 1.15
C ASP A 43 19.82 -3.93 2.39
N GLY A 44 19.20 -3.87 3.57
CA GLY A 44 19.83 -3.53 4.85
C GLY A 44 20.15 -2.04 5.05
N ARG A 45 19.90 -1.17 4.06
CA ARG A 45 20.04 0.29 4.19
C ARG A 45 18.77 0.97 4.67
N TRP A 46 17.71 0.20 4.86
CA TRP A 46 16.42 0.65 5.36
C TRP A 46 15.98 -0.19 6.55
N GLU A 47 15.23 0.45 7.43
CA GLU A 47 14.49 -0.20 8.50
C GLU A 47 13.00 -0.09 8.19
N ILE A 48 12.33 -1.22 8.04
CA ILE A 48 10.88 -1.27 7.86
C ILE A 48 10.21 -1.00 9.21
N LEU A 49 9.53 0.14 9.32
CA LEU A 49 8.81 0.57 10.51
C LEU A 49 7.35 0.09 10.50
N THR A 50 6.76 -0.03 9.31
CA THR A 50 5.38 -0.49 9.12
C THR A 50 5.28 -1.19 7.76
N GLN A 51 4.57 -2.31 7.74
CA GLN A 51 4.23 -3.06 6.54
C GLN A 51 2.94 -3.82 6.86
N ALA A 52 1.79 -3.22 6.57
CA ALA A 52 0.50 -3.75 7.00
C ALA A 52 -0.60 -3.40 6.01
N ALA A 53 -1.48 -4.38 5.75
CA ALA A 53 -2.79 -4.10 5.19
C ALA A 53 -3.73 -3.69 6.33
N HIS A 54 -4.69 -2.82 6.03
CA HIS A 54 -5.71 -2.39 6.96
C HIS A 54 -7.04 -2.16 6.24
N ASP A 55 -8.13 -2.29 6.98
CA ASP A 55 -9.45 -2.00 6.47
C ASP A 55 -9.63 -0.49 6.27
N SER A 56 -10.32 -0.15 5.19
CA SER A 56 -10.67 1.21 4.78
C SER A 56 -12.15 1.27 4.42
N VAL A 57 -12.72 2.45 4.61
CA VAL A 57 -14.14 2.70 4.39
C VAL A 57 -14.31 3.98 3.60
N LYS A 58 -15.16 3.94 2.58
CA LYS A 58 -15.52 5.12 1.78
C LYS A 58 -17.01 5.12 1.47
N VAL A 59 -17.62 6.31 1.45
CA VAL A 59 -19.00 6.48 0.98
C VAL A 59 -18.98 6.80 -0.52
N ILE A 60 -19.62 5.95 -1.32
CA ILE A 60 -19.75 6.10 -2.78
C ILE A 60 -21.24 6.06 -3.10
N ASP A 61 -21.76 7.13 -3.73
CA ASP A 61 -23.18 7.28 -4.06
C ASP A 61 -24.13 7.00 -2.88
N GLY A 62 -23.73 7.43 -1.68
CA GLY A 62 -24.49 7.27 -0.45
C GLY A 62 -24.45 5.87 0.15
N GLN A 63 -23.68 4.94 -0.42
CA GLN A 63 -23.43 3.61 0.13
C GLN A 63 -22.05 3.54 0.77
N GLU A 64 -21.96 2.92 1.95
CA GLU A 64 -20.69 2.61 2.58
C GLU A 64 -20.05 1.41 1.87
N VAL A 65 -18.78 1.57 1.50
CA VAL A 65 -18.01 0.57 0.77
C VAL A 65 -16.74 0.30 1.56
N HIS A 66 -16.53 -0.97 1.90
CA HIS A 66 -15.36 -1.47 2.61
C HIS A 66 -14.38 -2.09 1.64
N TYR A 67 -13.10 -1.77 1.80
CA TYR A 67 -12.00 -2.28 1.01
C TYR A 67 -10.70 -2.24 1.82
N GLN A 68 -9.62 -2.78 1.29
CA GLN A 68 -8.32 -2.78 1.96
C GLN A 68 -7.31 -1.83 1.32
N ASP A 69 -6.59 -1.13 2.19
CA ASP A 69 -5.42 -0.32 1.88
C ASP A 69 -4.19 -0.89 2.59
N GLY A 70 -3.02 -0.44 2.15
CA GLY A 70 -1.73 -0.96 2.56
C GLY A 70 -0.76 0.16 2.85
N THR A 71 -0.23 0.14 4.06
CA THR A 71 0.82 1.06 4.51
C THR A 71 2.17 0.35 4.49
N MET A 72 3.15 0.98 3.84
CA MET A 72 4.56 0.68 4.03
C MET A 72 5.29 1.95 4.48
N LYS A 73 6.04 1.85 5.57
CA LYS A 73 6.89 2.92 6.09
C LYS A 73 8.30 2.39 6.34
N ALA A 74 9.30 3.07 5.82
CA ALA A 74 10.70 2.73 6.02
C ALA A 74 11.54 3.95 6.39
N ARG A 75 12.56 3.74 7.22
CA ARG A 75 13.56 4.74 7.58
C ARG A 75 14.90 4.43 6.93
N ARG A 76 15.52 5.46 6.34
CA ARG A 76 16.85 5.35 5.73
C ARG A 76 17.93 5.28 6.81
N LEU A 77 18.78 4.25 6.77
CA LEU A 77 19.86 4.04 7.74
C LEU A 77 21.23 4.54 7.23
N SER A 78 21.50 4.44 5.92
CA SER A 78 22.80 4.84 5.32
C SER A 78 22.71 5.33 3.88
#